data_AF-A0A151F8F4-F1
#
_entry.id   AF-A0A151F8F4-F1
#
_cell.length_a   1.000
_cell.length_b   1.000
_cell.length_c   1.000
_cell.angle_alpha   90.00
_cell.angle_beta   90.00
_cell.angle_gamma   90.00
#
_symmetry.space_group_name_H-M   'P 1'
#
loop_
_entity.id
_entity.type
_entity.pdbx_description
1 polymer ?
#
loop_
_entity_poly.entity_id
_entity_poly.type
_entity_poly.pdbx_seq_one_letter_code
_entity_poly.pdbx_strand_id
1 'polypeptide(L)'
;MILLGTTEFVMKIVEMIMEICELIADMISGLTSGLVPSEAVDELGILVILILLRAGFEFTKKVLEILIIIFAIYLLIQVLPSILAMF
;
A
#
# COMPACT_ATOMS: atom_id res chain seq x y z
N MET A 1 24.38 14.81 26.52
CA MET A 1 23.32 13.78 26.37
C MET A 1 22.12 14.49 25.79
N ILE A 2 21.68 14.01 24.63
CA ILE A 2 21.14 14.81 23.53
C ILE A 2 19.64 15.03 23.72
N LEU A 3 19.26 16.21 24.18
CA LEU A 3 17.96 16.79 23.87
C LEU A 3 18.08 17.39 22.47
N LEU A 4 18.02 16.56 21.42
CA LEU A 4 17.53 17.07 20.14
C LEU A 4 16.14 17.60 20.45
N GLY A 5 15.92 18.90 20.29
CA GLY A 5 14.60 19.48 20.51
C GLY A 5 13.60 18.67 19.69
N THR A 6 12.44 18.34 20.25
CA THR A 6 11.41 17.54 19.56
C THR A 6 11.14 18.05 18.14
N THR A 7 11.28 19.36 17.93
CA THR A 7 11.26 20.05 16.63
C THR A 7 12.38 19.64 15.66
N GLU A 8 13.64 19.56 16.07
CA GLU A 8 14.73 19.09 15.18
C GLU A 8 14.56 17.63 14.78
N PHE A 9 14.05 16.80 15.69
CA PHE A 9 13.73 15.41 15.39
C PHE A 9 12.58 15.31 14.38
N VAL A 10 11.53 16.11 14.54
CA VAL A 10 10.41 16.19 13.60
C VAL A 10 10.89 16.69 12.24
N MET A 11 11.74 17.73 12.18
CA MET A 11 12.31 18.23 10.92
C MET A 11 13.11 17.16 10.19
N LYS A 12 13.93 16.38 10.90
CA LYS A 12 14.67 15.26 10.28
C LYS A 12 13.77 14.14 9.75
N ILE A 13 12.66 13.87 10.44
CA ILE A 13 11.67 12.90 9.93
C ILE A 13 11.00 13.43 8.68
N VAL A 14 10.63 14.71 8.65
CA VAL A 14 10.03 15.35 7.48
C VAL A 14 11.00 15.33 6.29
N GLU A 15 12.27 15.71 6.49
CA GLU A 15 13.31 15.64 5.46
C GLU A 15 13.47 14.23 4.90
N MET A 16 13.54 13.22 5.78
CA MET A 16 13.65 11.81 5.36
C MET A 16 12.40 11.33 4.60
N ILE A 17 11.20 11.79 4.97
CA ILE A 17 9.98 11.48 4.22
C ILE A 17 10.02 12.12 2.83
N MET A 18 10.47 13.37 2.73
CA MET A 18 10.61 14.07 1.45
C MET A 18 11.60 13.37 0.52
N GLU A 19 12.78 12.96 1.02
CA GLU A 19 13.76 12.20 0.24
C GLU A 19 13.19 10.87 -0.31
N ILE A 20 12.43 10.14 0.51
CA ILE A 20 11.76 8.91 0.08
C ILE A 20 10.73 9.20 -1.00
N CYS A 21 10.03 10.32 -0.89
CA CYS A 21 9.01 10.72 -1.84
C CYS A 21 9.58 11.16 -3.19
N GLU A 22 10.69 11.91 -3.19
CA GLU A 22 11.45 12.23 -4.41
C GLU A 22 11.93 10.95 -5.10
N LEU A 23 12.43 9.97 -4.34
CA LEU A 23 12.86 8.69 -4.88
C LEU A 23 11.69 7.90 -5.51
N ILE A 24 10.51 7.91 -4.88
CA ILE A 24 9.31 7.28 -5.44
C ILE A 24 8.83 8.03 -6.69
N ALA A 25 8.89 9.37 -6.69
CA ALA A 25 8.53 10.22 -7.83
C ALA A 25 9.40 9.91 -9.05
N ASP A 26 10.72 9.84 -8.85
CA ASP A 26 11.68 9.50 -9.91
C ASP A 26 11.43 8.09 -10.47
N MET A 27 11.13 7.11 -9.59
CA MET A 27 10.77 5.77 -10.03
C MET A 27 9.48 5.74 -10.86
N ILE A 28 8.44 6.47 -10.44
CA ILE A 28 7.18 6.57 -11.20
C ILE A 28 7.40 7.29 -12.52
N SER A 29 8.16 8.38 -12.54
CA SER A 29 8.50 9.13 -13.75
C SER A 29 9.25 8.24 -14.75
N GLY A 30 10.24 7.47 -14.27
CA GLY A 30 10.96 6.48 -15.07
C GLY A 30 10.07 5.37 -15.63
N LEU A 31 9.12 4.88 -14.84
CA LEU A 31 8.16 3.84 -15.26
C LEU A 31 7.08 4.36 -16.22
N THR A 32 6.80 5.66 -16.19
CA THR A 32 5.77 6.31 -17.03
C THR A 32 6.35 7.04 -18.23
N SER A 33 7.64 6.88 -18.55
CA SER A 33 8.34 7.57 -19.64
C SER A 33 8.29 9.11 -19.52
N GLY A 34 8.34 9.64 -18.30
CA GLY A 34 8.34 11.08 -18.05
C GLY A 34 6.97 11.77 -18.14
N LEU A 35 5.88 10.99 -18.19
CA LEU A 35 4.51 11.54 -18.25
C LEU A 35 4.11 12.28 -16.96
N VAL A 36 4.78 11.95 -15.84
CA VAL A 36 4.71 12.68 -14.57
C VAL A 36 6.08 13.31 -14.29
N PRO A 37 6.23 14.65 -14.36
CA PRO A 37 7.47 15.33 -13.99
C PRO A 37 7.78 15.13 -12.49
N SER A 38 9.04 14.93 -12.11
CA SER A 38 9.45 14.78 -10.71
C SER A 38 9.10 16.02 -9.86
N GLU A 39 9.12 17.21 -10.47
CA GLU A 39 8.69 18.48 -9.88
C GLU A 39 7.19 18.57 -9.59
N ALA A 40 6.36 17.70 -10.18
CA ALA A 40 4.92 17.66 -9.93
C ALA A 40 4.56 16.93 -8.61
N VAL A 41 5.55 16.33 -7.95
CA VAL A 41 5.40 15.64 -6.68
C VAL A 41 5.75 16.59 -5.54
N ASP A 42 4.96 17.65 -5.40
CA ASP A 42 4.95 18.52 -4.21
C ASP A 42 4.34 17.78 -2.99
N GLU A 43 4.38 18.35 -1.79
CA GLU A 43 3.82 17.80 -0.55
C GLU A 43 2.37 17.29 -0.71
N LEU A 44 1.58 18.00 -1.53
CA LEU A 44 0.21 17.60 -1.89
C LEU A 44 0.17 16.42 -2.87
N GLY A 45 1.13 16.32 -3.79
CA GLY A 45 1.27 15.19 -4.72
C GLY A 45 1.59 13.90 -3.98
N ILE A 46 2.46 13.97 -2.97
CA ILE A 46 2.77 12.87 -2.05
C ILE A 46 1.50 12.41 -1.33
N LEU A 47 0.73 13.35 -0.79
CA LEU A 47 -0.53 13.04 -0.11
C LEU A 47 -1.51 12.31 -1.04
N VAL A 48 -1.63 12.76 -2.30
CA VAL A 48 -2.48 12.11 -3.31
C VAL A 48 -1.99 10.70 -3.62
N ILE A 49 -0.68 10.49 -3.80
CA ILE A 49 -0.10 9.16 -4.03
C ILE A 49 -0.39 8.23 -2.83
N LEU A 50 -0.23 8.72 -1.61
CA LEU A 50 -0.53 7.96 -0.38
C LEU A 50 -2.03 7.62 -0.27
N ILE A 51 -2.92 8.53 -0.67
CA ILE A 51 -4.36 8.28 -0.72
C ILE A 51 -4.69 7.22 -1.77
N LEU A 52 -4.09 7.29 -2.97
CA LEU A 52 -4.27 6.31 -4.04
C LEU A 52 -3.74 4.92 -3.64
N LEU A 53 -2.56 4.85 -3.01
CA LEU A 53 -2.01 3.62 -2.45
C LEU A 53 -2.95 3.04 -1.40
N ARG A 54 -3.45 3.86 -0.46
CA ARG A 54 -4.42 3.43 0.55
C ARG A 54 -5.69 2.87 -0.09
N ALA A 55 -6.25 3.56 -1.08
CA ALA A 55 -7.44 3.11 -1.79
C ALA A 55 -7.18 1.78 -2.54
N GLY A 56 -6.02 1.64 -3.19
CA GLY A 56 -5.59 0.41 -3.84
C GLY A 56 -5.42 -0.76 -2.89
N PHE A 57 -4.87 -0.52 -1.69
CA PHE A 57 -4.76 -1.52 -0.63
C PHE A 57 -6.14 -1.97 -0.11
N GLU A 58 -7.07 -1.04 0.11
CA GLU A 58 -8.44 -1.41 0.51
C GLU A 58 -9.17 -2.23 -0.56
N PHE A 59 -9.00 -1.86 -1.83
CA PHE A 59 -9.53 -2.65 -2.93
C PHE A 59 -8.95 -4.06 -2.95
N THR A 60 -7.62 -4.17 -2.86
CA THR A 60 -6.90 -5.46 -2.84
C THR A 60 -7.35 -6.32 -1.65
N LYS A 61 -7.57 -5.72 -0.48
CA LYS A 61 -8.08 -6.42 0.70
C LYS A 61 -9.46 -7.03 0.45
N LYS A 62 -10.40 -6.27 -0.16
CA LYS A 62 -11.74 -6.78 -0.50
C LYS A 62 -11.68 -7.93 -1.51
N VAL A 63 -10.83 -7.81 -2.52
CA VAL A 63 -10.63 -8.89 -3.50
C VAL A 63 -10.10 -10.15 -2.82
N LEU A 64 -9.12 -10.00 -1.91
CA LEU A 64 -8.58 -11.12 -1.15
C LEU A 64 -9.64 -11.79 -0.27
N GLU A 65 -10.47 -11.01 0.42
CA GLU A 65 -11.59 -11.54 1.22
C GLU A 65 -12.57 -12.36 0.37
N ILE A 66 -12.92 -11.89 -0.83
CA ILE A 66 -13.79 -12.62 -1.76
C ILE A 66 -13.13 -13.94 -2.19
N LEU A 67 -11.85 -13.91 -2.54
CA LEU A 67 -11.11 -15.11 -2.94
C LEU A 67 -11.05 -16.14 -1.81
N ILE A 68 -10.85 -15.70 -0.56
CA ILE A 68 -10.89 -16.57 0.61
C ILE A 68 -12.25 -17.24 0.75
N ILE A 69 -13.35 -16.50 0.59
CA ILE A 69 -14.71 -17.06 0.68
C ILE A 69 -14.94 -18.12 -0.41
N ILE A 70 -14.56 -17.83 -1.65
CA ILE A 70 -14.68 -18.78 -2.76
C ILE A 70 -13.89 -20.06 -2.45
N PHE A 71 -12.66 -19.90 -1.95
CA PHE A 71 -11.81 -21.03 -1.60
C PHE A 71 -12.37 -21.85 -0.41
N ALA A 72 -12.93 -21.19 0.61
CA ALA A 72 -13.57 -21.86 1.73
C ALA A 72 -14.79 -22.68 1.29
N ILE A 73 -15.62 -22.15 0.40
CA ILE A 73 -16.76 -22.88 -0.18
C ILE A 73 -16.26 -24.09 -0.96
N TYR A 74 -15.21 -23.92 -1.77
CA TYR A 74 -14.60 -25.03 -2.50
C TYR A 74 -14.12 -26.16 -1.57
N LEU A 75 -13.42 -25.81 -0.49
CA LEU A 75 -12.98 -26.78 0.52
C LEU A 75 -14.17 -27.48 1.18
N LEU A 76 -15.24 -26.75 1.52
CA LEU A 76 -16.45 -27.35 2.08
C LEU A 76 -17.09 -28.36 1.13
N ILE A 77 -17.18 -28.05 -0.17
CA ILE A 77 -17.68 -28.97 -1.18
C ILE A 77 -16.79 -30.21 -1.29
N GLN A 78 -15.46 -30.06 -1.22
CA GLN A 78 -14.53 -31.20 -1.25
C GLN A 78 -14.65 -32.11 -0.03
N VAL A 79 -14.91 -31.54 1.14
CA VAL A 79 -14.98 -32.29 2.41
C VAL A 79 -16.37 -32.87 2.66
N LEU A 80 -17.41 -32.33 2.01
CA LEU A 80 -18.80 -32.79 2.10
C LEU A 80 -18.97 -34.31 1.86
N PRO A 81 -18.40 -34.92 0.80
CA PRO A 81 -18.51 -36.36 0.54
C PRO A 81 -17.95 -37.19 1.69
N SER A 82 -16.85 -36.75 2.29
CA SER A 82 -16.19 -37.42 3.42
C SER A 82 -17.04 -37.38 4.69
N ILE A 83 -17.74 -36.27 4.94
CA ILE A 83 -18.66 -36.12 6.07
C ILE A 83 -19.92 -36.97 5.84
N LEU A 84 -20.49 -36.95 4.64
CA LEU A 84 -21.68 -37.73 4.29
C LEU A 84 -21.42 -39.24 4.31
N ALA A 85 -20.20 -39.68 3.97
CA ALA A 85 -19.80 -41.09 4.07
C ALA A 85 -19.59 -41.58 5.51
N MET A 86 -19.62 -40.67 6.49
CA MET A 86 -19.44 -40.97 7.92
C MET A 86 -20.76 -41.21 8.67
N PHE A 87 -21.90 -40.91 8.02
CA PHE A 87 -23.27 -41.16 8.51
C PHE A 87 -23.90 -42.32 7.73
#